data_AF-A0A7C2SM66-F1
#
_entry.id   AF-A0A7C2SM66-F1
#
_cell.length_a   1.000
_cell.length_b   1.000
_cell.length_c   1.000
_cell.angle_alpha   90.00
_cell.angle_beta   90.00
_cell.angle_gamma   90.00
#
_symmetry.space_group_name_H-M   'P 1'
#
loop_
_entity.id
_entity.type
_entity.pdbx_description
1 polymer ?
#
loop_
_entity_poly.entity_id
_entity_poly.type
_entity_poly.pdbx_seq_one_letter_code
_entity_poly.pdbx_strand_id
1 'polypeptide(L)'
;MNDKEIIQPLIEKLYKDFSIDKENLPVKKDYSEELKIIKEFLSKRITELMIKNQERFLNTLYRIDVNESKVAQILNTSKNVSDDLADLIIERQLRRLETQMLYKAGKL
;
A
#
# COMPACT_ATOMS: atom_id res chain seq x y z
N MET A 1 -14.28 -12.24 -5.29
CA MET A 1 -13.26 -11.42 -5.99
C MET A 1 -12.12 -12.35 -6.34
N ASN A 2 -11.54 -12.28 -7.53
CA ASN A 2 -10.40 -13.14 -7.84
C ASN A 2 -9.15 -12.46 -7.28
N ASP A 3 -8.56 -13.05 -6.25
CA ASP A 3 -7.41 -12.48 -5.53
C ASP A 3 -6.22 -12.19 -6.46
N LYS A 4 -6.09 -12.93 -7.56
CA LYS A 4 -5.09 -12.67 -8.60
C LYS A 4 -5.36 -11.40 -9.43
N GLU A 5 -6.62 -11.00 -9.57
CA GLU A 5 -7.01 -9.82 -10.37
C GLU A 5 -6.73 -8.51 -9.64
N ILE A 6 -6.61 -8.51 -8.31
CA ILE A 6 -6.39 -7.28 -7.52
C ILE A 6 -4.91 -6.93 -7.31
N ILE A 7 -4.00 -7.92 -7.43
CA ILE A 7 -2.56 -7.73 -7.21
C ILE A 7 -1.95 -6.77 -8.22
N GLN A 8 -2.17 -6.96 -9.52
CA GLN A 8 -1.60 -6.06 -10.52
C GLN A 8 -2.11 -4.60 -10.37
N PRO A 9 -3.42 -4.35 -10.19
CA PRO A 9 -3.91 -3.01 -9.86
C PRO A 9 -3.32 -2.42 -8.57
N LEU A 10 -3.09 -3.24 -7.54
CA LEU A 10 -2.45 -2.80 -6.30
C LEU A 10 -1.02 -2.32 -6.56
N ILE A 11 -0.22 -3.12 -7.27
CA ILE A 11 1.15 -2.76 -7.66
C ILE A 11 1.17 -1.44 -8.44
N GLU A 12 0.27 -1.27 -9.41
CA GLU A 12 0.15 -0.05 -10.19
C GLU A 12 -0.18 1.19 -9.34
N LYS A 13 -1.05 1.05 -8.34
CA LYS A 13 -1.36 2.13 -7.39
C LYS A 13 -0.14 2.48 -6.54
N LEU A 14 0.52 1.48 -5.97
CA LEU A 14 1.69 1.69 -5.13
C LEU A 14 2.88 2.26 -5.92
N TYR A 15 3.08 1.87 -7.17
CA TYR A 15 4.04 2.48 -8.09
C TYR A 15 3.76 3.98 -8.26
N LYS A 16 2.51 4.34 -8.55
CA LYS A 16 2.12 5.76 -8.76
C LYS A 16 2.23 6.61 -7.49
N ASP A 17 1.90 6.04 -6.34
CA ASP A 17 1.86 6.78 -5.08
C ASP A 17 3.22 6.86 -4.39
N PHE A 18 4.04 5.80 -4.46
CA PHE A 18 5.29 5.68 -3.70
C PHE A 18 6.54 5.47 -4.56
N SER A 19 6.39 5.32 -5.88
CA SER A 19 7.50 4.98 -6.79
C SER A 19 8.21 3.68 -6.38
N ILE A 20 7.45 2.66 -5.97
CA ILE A 20 7.98 1.32 -5.72
C ILE A 20 8.53 0.75 -7.02
N ASP A 21 9.66 0.06 -6.98
CA ASP A 21 10.17 -0.66 -8.14
C ASP A 21 9.26 -1.85 -8.49
N LYS A 22 8.64 -1.80 -9.66
CA LYS A 22 7.72 -2.83 -10.17
C LYS A 22 8.42 -3.98 -10.88
N GLU A 23 9.68 -3.80 -11.30
CA GLU A 23 10.41 -4.78 -12.12
C GLU A 23 10.88 -5.98 -11.28
N ASN A 24 10.95 -5.81 -9.97
CA ASN A 24 11.42 -6.82 -9.01
C ASN A 24 10.31 -7.51 -8.21
N LEU A 25 9.03 -7.29 -8.53
CA LEU A 25 7.91 -7.94 -7.85
C LEU A 25 7.59 -9.30 -8.51
N PRO A 26 7.63 -10.43 -7.78
CA PRO A 26 7.31 -11.74 -8.33
C PRO A 26 5.81 -11.83 -8.66
N VAL A 27 5.47 -11.99 -9.95
CA VAL A 27 4.07 -11.99 -10.45
C VAL A 27 3.49 -13.42 -10.61
N LYS A 28 4.00 -14.42 -9.87
CA LYS A 28 3.64 -15.84 -10.09
C LYS A 28 3.54 -16.69 -8.82
N LYS A 29 3.20 -16.10 -7.67
CA LYS A 29 3.02 -16.85 -6.41
C LYS A 29 1.55 -16.92 -6.00
N ASP A 30 1.27 -17.65 -4.92
CA ASP A 30 -0.03 -17.56 -4.24
C ASP A 30 -0.28 -16.12 -3.75
N TYR A 31 -1.56 -15.72 -3.65
CA TYR A 31 -1.94 -14.35 -3.27
C TYR A 31 -1.30 -13.89 -1.96
N SER A 32 -1.25 -14.77 -0.95
CA SER A 32 -0.69 -14.44 0.36
C SER A 32 0.80 -14.12 0.29
N GLU A 33 1.54 -14.88 -0.52
CA GLU A 33 2.96 -14.67 -0.77
C GLU A 33 3.21 -13.38 -1.56
N GLU A 34 2.37 -13.08 -2.55
CA GLU A 34 2.47 -11.84 -3.33
C GLU A 34 2.26 -10.60 -2.45
N LEU A 35 1.25 -10.63 -1.57
CA LEU A 35 1.03 -9.56 -0.59
C LEU A 35 2.21 -9.38 0.36
N LYS A 36 2.80 -10.48 0.84
CA LYS A 36 3.97 -10.43 1.72
C LYS A 36 5.14 -9.74 1.04
N ILE A 37 5.42 -10.08 -0.22
CA ILE A 37 6.50 -9.45 -0.98
C ILE A 37 6.20 -7.97 -1.22
N ILE A 38 4.98 -7.63 -1.60
CA ILE A 38 4.56 -6.22 -1.77
C ILE A 38 4.79 -5.44 -0.47
N LYS A 39 4.42 -6.02 0.68
CA LYS A 39 4.66 -5.41 1.99
C LYS A 39 6.14 -5.17 2.24
N GLU A 40 7.00 -6.16 2.00
CA GLU A 40 8.45 -6.04 2.20
C GLU A 40 9.04 -4.90 1.36
N PHE A 41 8.69 -4.82 0.07
CA PHE A 41 9.13 -3.74 -0.82
C PHE A 41 8.60 -2.38 -0.39
N LEU A 42 7.31 -2.30 -0.04
CA LEU A 42 6.68 -1.06 0.41
C LEU A 42 7.29 -0.59 1.74
N SER A 43 7.53 -1.48 2.71
CA SER A 43 8.15 -1.13 3.98
C SER A 43 9.56 -0.56 3.81
N LYS A 44 10.39 -1.18 2.96
CA LYS A 44 11.70 -0.64 2.60
C LYS A 44 11.56 0.76 1.98
N ARG A 45 10.59 0.93 1.07
CA ARG A 45 10.36 2.21 0.42
C ARG A 45 9.87 3.30 1.39
N ILE A 46 8.99 2.94 2.33
CA ILE A 46 8.52 3.85 3.39
C ILE A 46 9.69 4.28 4.26
N THR A 47 10.55 3.35 4.67
CA THR A 47 11.76 3.65 5.44
C THR A 47 12.63 4.70 4.74
N GLU A 48 12.89 4.50 3.44
CA GLU A 48 13.64 5.47 2.64
C GLU A 48 12.96 6.83 2.55
N LEU A 49 11.64 6.86 2.32
CA LEU A 49 10.89 8.10 2.20
C LEU A 49 10.82 8.85 3.54
N MET A 50 10.61 8.16 4.66
CA MET A 50 10.62 8.81 5.98
C MET A 50 11.96 9.45 6.30
N ILE A 51 13.09 8.83 5.91
CA ILE A 51 14.42 9.37 6.17
C ILE A 51 14.78 10.50 5.19
N LYS A 52 14.52 10.30 3.89
CA LYS A 52 15.04 11.19 2.83
C LYS A 52 14.05 12.26 2.40
N ASN A 53 12.75 12.05 2.61
CA ASN A 53 11.69 12.94 2.12
C ASN A 53 10.37 12.72 2.88
N GLN A 54 10.38 13.03 4.18
CA GLN A 54 9.24 12.81 5.07
C GLN A 54 8.00 13.60 4.62
N GLU A 55 8.18 14.82 4.13
CA GLU A 55 7.08 15.66 3.65
C GLU A 55 6.35 14.99 2.48
N ARG A 56 7.09 14.48 1.48
CA ARG A 56 6.50 13.73 0.37
C ARG A 56 5.74 12.50 0.88
N PHE A 57 6.29 11.79 1.85
CA PHE A 57 5.61 10.61 2.42
C PHE A 57 4.26 10.98 3.02
N LEU A 58 4.23 11.97 3.92
CA LEU A 58 2.99 12.42 4.56
C LEU A 58 1.99 12.94 3.53
N ASN A 59 2.42 13.76 2.58
CA ASN A 59 1.58 14.27 1.49
C ASN A 59 0.96 13.12 0.66
N THR A 60 1.71 12.05 0.40
CA THR A 60 1.15 10.86 -0.26
C THR A 60 0.05 10.23 0.59
N LEU A 61 0.25 10.04 1.89
CA LEU A 61 -0.74 9.42 2.79
C LEU A 61 -2.08 10.17 2.78
N TYR A 62 -2.04 11.50 2.88
CA TYR A 62 -3.24 12.34 2.79
C TYR A 62 -3.96 12.17 1.44
N ARG A 63 -3.22 12.18 0.33
CA ARG A 63 -3.79 12.05 -1.03
C ARG A 63 -4.49 10.73 -1.28
N ILE A 64 -4.03 9.65 -0.62
CA ILE A 64 -4.63 8.32 -0.74
C ILE A 64 -5.65 8.03 0.36
N ASP A 65 -5.97 9.02 1.19
CA ASP A 65 -6.97 8.95 2.25
C ASP A 65 -6.67 7.83 3.27
N VAL A 66 -5.40 7.73 3.69
CA VAL A 66 -5.02 6.87 4.82
C VAL A 66 -5.45 7.55 6.13
N ASN A 67 -6.02 6.79 7.05
CA ASN A 67 -6.51 7.30 8.32
C ASN A 67 -5.37 7.89 9.18
N GLU A 68 -5.40 9.21 9.35
CA GLU A 68 -4.38 9.97 10.07
C GLU A 68 -4.23 9.56 11.53
N SER A 69 -5.34 9.27 12.22
CA SER A 69 -5.29 8.83 13.62
C SER A 69 -4.56 7.50 13.78
N LYS A 70 -4.75 6.56 12.83
CA LYS A 70 -4.01 5.30 12.78
C LYS A 70 -2.54 5.52 12.44
N VAL A 71 -2.23 6.42 11.51
CA VAL A 71 -0.84 6.79 11.18
C VAL A 71 -0.14 7.35 12.42
N ALA A 72 -0.77 8.31 13.09
CA ALA A 72 -0.25 8.91 14.31
C ALA A 72 -0.04 7.86 15.40
N GLN A 73 -0.99 6.93 15.59
CA GLN A 73 -0.84 5.83 16.52
C GLN A 73 0.39 4.97 16.17
N ILE A 74 0.53 4.52 14.92
CA ILE A 74 1.66 3.69 14.48
C ILE A 74 2.98 4.41 14.71
N LEU A 75 3.08 5.69 14.33
CA LEU A 75 4.30 6.49 14.52
C LEU A 75 4.71 6.62 16.00
N ASN A 76 3.76 6.59 16.93
CA ASN A 76 4.03 6.75 18.37
C ASN A 76 4.22 5.42 19.11
N THR A 77 3.56 4.35 18.69
CA THR A 77 3.49 3.11 19.48
C THR A 77 4.15 1.90 18.81
N SER A 78 4.37 1.94 17.50
CA SER A 78 4.91 0.78 16.78
C SER A 78 6.42 0.62 17.00
N LYS A 79 6.86 -0.63 17.13
CA LYS A 79 8.28 -1.01 17.08
C LYS A 79 8.79 -1.16 15.64
N ASN A 80 7.89 -1.44 14.69
CA ASN A 80 8.18 -1.67 13.27
C ASN A 80 7.34 -0.72 12.42
N VAL A 81 7.57 0.59 12.60
CA VAL A 81 6.76 1.67 12.00
C VAL A 81 6.53 1.46 10.50
N SER A 82 7.58 1.16 9.72
CA SER A 82 7.46 0.99 8.27
C SER A 82 6.61 -0.22 7.87
N ASP A 83 6.68 -1.32 8.61
CA ASP A 83 5.90 -2.54 8.33
C ASP A 83 4.43 -2.31 8.62
N ASP A 84 4.12 -1.69 9.76
CA ASP A 84 2.74 -1.40 10.17
C ASP A 84 2.10 -0.34 9.27
N LEU A 85 2.87 0.66 8.82
CA LEU A 85 2.41 1.62 7.81
C LEU A 85 2.19 0.95 6.45
N ALA A 86 3.04 0.00 6.06
CA ALA A 86 2.86 -0.75 4.81
C ALA A 86 1.53 -1.53 4.84
N ASP A 87 1.22 -2.21 5.94
CA ASP A 87 -0.07 -2.90 6.11
C ASP A 87 -1.24 -1.92 5.98
N LEU A 88 -1.18 -0.79 6.68
CA LEU A 88 -2.25 0.22 6.65
C LEU A 88 -2.49 0.78 5.23
N ILE A 89 -1.41 1.03 4.49
CA ILE A 89 -1.48 1.53 3.11
C ILE A 89 -2.06 0.46 2.17
N ILE A 90 -1.61 -0.79 2.29
CA ILE A 90 -2.12 -1.90 1.48
C ILE A 90 -3.63 -2.09 1.73
N GLU A 91 -4.05 -2.12 3.00
CA GLU A 91 -5.47 -2.22 3.38
C GLU A 91 -6.30 -1.08 2.77
N ARG A 92 -5.79 0.16 2.80
CA ARG A 92 -6.48 1.32 2.22
C ARG A 92 -6.61 1.21 0.69
N GLN A 93 -5.56 0.77 0.00
CA GLN A 93 -5.55 0.65 -1.46
C GLN A 93 -6.42 -0.52 -1.93
N LEU A 94 -6.42 -1.66 -1.22
CA LEU A 94 -7.32 -2.78 -1.50
C LEU A 94 -8.79 -2.35 -1.40
N ARG A 95 -9.19 -1.67 -0.32
CA ARG A 95 -10.56 -1.11 -0.18
C ARG A 95 -10.93 -0.14 -1.30
N ARG A 96 -9.97 0.70 -1.72
CA ARG A 96 -10.16 1.64 -2.83
C ARG A 96 -10.42 0.90 -4.14
N LEU A 97 -9.66 -0.16 -4.41
CA LEU A 97 -9.81 -0.99 -5.60
C LEU A 97 -11.13 -1.74 -5.59
N GLU A 98 -11.50 -2.34 -4.46
CA GLU A 98 -12.79 -3.00 -4.28
C GLU A 98 -13.96 -2.06 -4.58
N THR A 99 -13.93 -0.84 -4.00
CA THR A 99 -14.95 0.19 -4.26
C THR A 99 -15.02 0.55 -5.75
N GLN A 100 -13.88 0.71 -6.41
CA GLN A 100 -13.82 1.00 -7.86
C GLN A 100 -14.41 -0.14 -8.70
N MET A 101 -14.18 -1.39 -8.30
CA MET A 101 -14.69 -2.56 -9.00
C MET A 101 -16.21 -2.69 -8.81
N LEU A 102 -16.71 -2.49 -7.58
CA LEU A 102 -18.15 -2.50 -7.30
C LEU A 102 -18.88 -1.40 -8.08
N TYR A 103 -18.32 -0.19 -8.11
CA TYR A 103 -18.86 0.92 -8.91
C TYR A 103 -18.93 0.58 -10.41
N LYS A 104 -17.85 0.04 -10.98
CA LYS A 104 -17.81 -0.39 -12.39
C LYS A 104 -18.82 -1.51 -12.71
N ALA A 105 -19.11 -2.36 -11.73
CA ALA A 105 -20.07 -3.45 -11.87
C ALA A 105 -21.53 -3.01 -11.63
N GLY A 106 -21.79 -1.73 -11.29
CA GLY A 106 -23.13 -1.25 -10.93
C GLY A 106 -23.66 -1.85 -9.63
N LYS A 107 -22.76 -2.21 -8.70
CA LYS A 107 -23.07 -2.88 -7.42
C LYS A 107 -22.80 -1.97 -6.21
N LEU A 108 -22.77 -0.66 -6.42
CA LEU A 108 -22.55 0.34 -5.38
C LEU A 108 -23.86 1.02 -5.00
#